data_AF-A0A7Y7DAC8-F1
#
_entry.id   AF-A0A7Y7DAC8-F1
#
_cell.length_a   1.000
_cell.length_b   1.000
_cell.length_c   1.000
_cell.angle_alpha   90.00
_cell.angle_beta   90.00
_cell.angle_gamma   90.00
#
_symmetry.space_group_name_H-M   'P 1'
#
loop_
_entity.id
_entity.type
_entity.pdbx_description
1 polymer ?
#
loop_
_entity_poly.entity_id
_entity_poly.type
_entity_poly.pdbx_seq_one_letter_code
_entity_poly.pdbx_strand_id
1 'polypeptide(L)'
;MAEELGDSITLRSEVEADLSEDLVASLHAVIGAEAELAQFRSDLVRVLTRYELNRETTISTPKKERRAQLTKLRDKASQLIEAMNALAPDVTRALDTNLSAVTEETRWDGWSFDSDEPVPGDEQSVADAQHAAENIIAACQMELDLFTETKGEKKGSANPALDQLLSDLAALFEDETDRFAHSQCYRDDLCADGYNGAFFAMTKQLLDGYAPRSYGTPAALGIRILRVLKER
;
A
#
# COMPACT_ATOMS: atom_id res chain seq x y z
N MET A 1 -17.24 -6.33 -10.26
CA MET A 1 -15.84 -6.06 -10.65
C MET A 1 -15.77 -4.87 -11.63
N ALA A 2 -16.22 -3.68 -11.20
CA ALA A 2 -16.22 -2.48 -12.03
C ALA A 2 -15.76 -1.21 -11.29
N GLU A 3 -15.33 -1.33 -10.03
CA GLU A 3 -14.94 -0.17 -9.21
C GLU A 3 -13.44 0.19 -9.29
N GLU A 4 -12.56 -0.72 -9.75
CA GLU A 4 -11.11 -0.43 -9.78
C GLU A 4 -10.66 0.48 -10.94
N LEU A 5 -11.46 0.64 -12.00
CA LEU A 5 -11.09 1.47 -13.16
C LEU A 5 -11.35 2.96 -12.91
N GLY A 6 -12.33 3.31 -12.08
CA GLY A 6 -12.72 4.70 -11.79
C GLY A 6 -11.63 5.47 -11.05
N ASP A 7 -11.05 4.86 -10.00
CA ASP A 7 -10.01 5.48 -9.19
C ASP A 7 -8.67 5.66 -9.95
N SER A 8 -8.39 4.79 -10.91
CA SER A 8 -7.15 4.87 -11.70
C SER A 8 -7.13 6.06 -12.68
N ILE A 9 -8.29 6.45 -13.21
CA ILE A 9 -8.43 7.55 -14.18
C ILE A 9 -8.35 8.91 -13.46
N THR A 10 -8.93 9.01 -12.26
CA THR A 10 -8.84 10.21 -11.42
C THR A 10 -7.40 10.43 -10.94
N LEU A 11 -6.73 9.37 -10.46
CA LEU A 11 -5.35 9.45 -9.99
C LEU A 11 -4.38 9.95 -11.06
N ARG A 12 -4.50 9.46 -12.30
CA ARG A 12 -3.66 9.95 -13.41
C ARG A 12 -3.87 11.44 -13.68
N SER A 13 -5.11 11.91 -13.67
CA SER A 13 -5.42 13.33 -13.91
C SER A 13 -4.91 14.25 -12.79
N GLU A 14 -4.90 13.76 -11.54
CA GLU A 14 -4.33 14.46 -10.39
C GLU A 14 -2.80 14.56 -10.52
N VAL A 15 -2.13 13.46 -10.86
CA VAL A 15 -0.68 13.43 -11.13
C VAL A 15 -0.31 14.39 -12.27
N GLU A 16 -1.10 14.43 -13.35
CA GLU A 16 -0.88 15.34 -14.49
C GLU A 16 -1.03 16.82 -14.10
N ALA A 17 -1.93 17.12 -13.15
CA ALA A 17 -2.17 18.48 -12.64
C ALA A 17 -1.10 18.93 -11.63
N ASP A 18 -0.62 18.02 -10.79
CA ASP A 18 0.43 18.29 -9.80
C ASP A 18 1.82 18.46 -10.44
N LEU A 19 2.01 17.91 -11.65
CA LEU A 19 3.26 18.01 -12.38
C LEU A 19 3.37 19.33 -13.16
N SER A 20 4.05 20.32 -12.57
CA SER A 20 4.27 21.61 -13.24
C SER A 20 5.13 21.49 -14.51
N GLU A 21 4.82 22.31 -15.53
CA GLU A 21 5.57 22.36 -16.79
C GLU A 21 7.04 22.75 -16.58
N ASP A 22 7.30 23.69 -15.66
CA ASP A 22 8.65 24.13 -15.32
C ASP A 22 9.49 22.99 -14.72
N LEU A 23 8.89 22.14 -13.89
CA LEU A 23 9.58 20.97 -13.34
C LEU A 23 9.93 19.98 -14.46
N VAL A 24 9.00 19.68 -15.36
CA VAL A 24 9.24 18.76 -16.48
C VAL A 24 10.33 19.29 -17.41
N ALA A 25 10.26 20.56 -17.80
CA ALA A 25 11.26 21.20 -18.64
C ALA A 25 12.64 21.21 -17.97
N SER A 26 12.70 21.49 -16.67
CA SER A 26 13.97 21.46 -15.94
C SER A 26 14.54 20.05 -15.81
N LEU A 27 13.71 19.03 -15.57
CA LEU A 27 14.17 17.64 -15.49
C LEU A 27 14.72 17.15 -16.83
N HIS A 28 13.99 17.46 -17.92
CA HIS A 28 14.40 17.16 -19.29
C HIS A 28 15.76 17.78 -19.61
N ALA A 29 15.97 19.06 -19.25
CA ALA A 29 17.23 19.76 -19.43
C ALA A 29 18.37 19.22 -18.55
N VAL A 30 18.09 18.82 -17.30
CA VAL A 30 19.10 18.33 -16.35
C VAL A 30 19.73 17.02 -16.82
N ILE A 31 18.96 16.14 -17.44
CA ILE A 31 19.47 14.86 -17.94
C ILE A 31 19.93 14.92 -19.39
N GLY A 32 19.54 15.98 -20.12
CA GLY A 32 19.79 16.10 -21.55
C GLY A 32 19.01 15.03 -22.32
N ALA A 33 17.73 14.88 -22.00
CA ALA A 33 16.85 13.86 -22.58
C ALA A 33 16.72 14.01 -24.10
N GLU A 34 16.76 12.89 -24.80
CA GLU A 34 16.68 12.84 -26.26
C GLU A 34 15.24 12.92 -26.79
N ALA A 35 14.25 12.41 -26.03
CA ALA A 35 12.87 12.44 -26.48
C ALA A 35 12.27 13.84 -26.49
N GLU A 36 11.19 14.02 -27.26
CA GLU A 36 10.41 15.26 -27.21
C GLU A 36 9.79 15.47 -25.82
N LEU A 37 9.74 16.72 -25.37
CA LEU A 37 9.28 17.09 -24.03
C LEU A 37 7.89 16.54 -23.69
N ALA A 38 6.99 16.43 -24.68
CA ALA A 38 5.67 15.85 -24.50
C ALA A 38 5.70 14.34 -24.21
N GLN A 39 6.59 13.60 -24.87
CA GLN A 39 6.78 12.17 -24.63
C GLN A 39 7.38 11.94 -23.25
N PHE A 40 8.43 12.69 -22.91
CA PHE A 40 9.05 12.66 -21.58
C PHE A 40 8.04 12.96 -20.47
N ARG A 41 7.16 13.96 -20.66
CA ARG A 41 6.06 14.25 -19.73
C ARG A 41 5.13 13.05 -19.56
N SER A 42 4.70 12.45 -20.67
CA SER A 42 3.79 11.29 -20.65
C SER A 42 4.40 10.11 -19.89
N ASP A 43 5.69 9.84 -20.10
CA ASP A 43 6.39 8.78 -19.38
C ASP A 43 6.58 9.09 -17.89
N LEU A 44 6.89 10.33 -17.54
CA LEU A 44 6.99 10.77 -16.15
C LEU A 44 5.65 10.63 -15.41
N VAL A 45 4.54 11.01 -16.04
CA VAL A 45 3.18 10.81 -15.50
C VAL A 45 2.90 9.34 -15.25
N ARG A 46 3.25 8.46 -16.20
CA ARG A 46 3.08 7.00 -16.05
C ARG A 46 3.89 6.46 -14.86
N VAL A 47 5.12 6.92 -14.68
CA VAL A 47 5.97 6.55 -13.55
C VAL A 47 5.37 7.02 -12.22
N LEU A 48 4.91 8.28 -12.15
CA LEU A 48 4.37 8.87 -10.92
C LEU A 48 3.00 8.30 -10.54
N THR A 49 2.13 8.00 -11.51
CA THR A 49 0.84 7.33 -11.25
C THR A 49 1.06 5.98 -10.56
N ARG A 50 2.06 5.22 -11.01
CA ARG A 50 2.42 3.93 -10.39
C ARG A 50 3.09 4.11 -9.03
N TYR A 51 3.83 5.20 -8.81
CA TYR A 51 4.35 5.54 -7.49
C TYR A 51 3.23 5.84 -6.50
N GLU A 52 2.23 6.64 -6.88
CA GLU A 52 1.08 6.98 -6.05
C GLU A 52 0.26 5.74 -5.70
N LEU A 53 -0.07 4.92 -6.70
CA LEU A 53 -0.77 3.64 -6.47
C LEU A 53 -0.01 2.75 -5.48
N ASN A 54 1.31 2.63 -5.63
CA ASN A 54 2.13 1.86 -4.70
C ASN A 54 2.20 2.50 -3.31
N ARG A 55 2.19 3.83 -3.22
CA ARG A 55 2.21 4.54 -1.93
C ARG A 55 0.93 4.29 -1.14
N GLU A 56 -0.22 4.31 -1.81
CA GLU A 56 -1.52 4.06 -1.21
C GLU A 56 -1.69 2.59 -0.80
N THR A 57 -1.20 1.66 -1.62
CA THR A 57 -1.32 0.22 -1.36
C THR A 57 -0.24 -0.32 -0.41
N THR A 58 0.86 0.40 -0.21
CA THR A 58 1.89 0.01 0.75
C THR A 58 1.40 0.25 2.19
N ILE A 59 0.94 -0.82 2.83
CA ILE A 59 0.52 -0.84 4.23
C ILE A 59 1.65 -0.34 5.14
N SER A 60 1.42 0.83 5.73
CA SER A 60 2.38 1.59 6.56
C SER A 60 2.63 0.99 7.95
N THR A 61 1.78 0.07 8.43
CA THR A 61 1.84 -0.42 9.81
C THR A 61 3.15 -1.17 10.08
N PRO A 62 4.01 -0.68 11.00
CA PRO A 62 5.26 -1.35 11.33
C PRO A 62 5.04 -2.82 11.71
N LYS A 63 5.88 -3.76 11.25
CA LYS A 63 5.75 -5.22 11.53
C LYS A 63 5.53 -5.53 13.02
N LYS A 64 6.17 -4.78 13.93
CA LYS A 64 5.97 -4.91 15.38
C LYS A 64 4.54 -4.55 15.81
N GLU A 65 4.02 -3.46 15.28
CA GLU A 65 2.69 -2.96 15.57
C GLU A 65 1.61 -3.83 14.93
N ARG A 66 1.78 -4.23 13.67
CA ARG A 66 0.90 -5.19 12.98
C ARG A 66 0.82 -6.51 13.74
N ARG A 67 1.97 -7.05 14.19
CA ARG A 67 2.01 -8.25 15.03
C ARG A 67 1.25 -8.08 16.35
N ALA A 68 1.43 -6.93 17.02
CA ALA A 68 0.74 -6.63 18.26
C ALA A 68 -0.79 -6.52 18.07
N GLN A 69 -1.23 -5.87 16.99
CA GLN A 69 -2.64 -5.76 16.63
C GLN A 69 -3.27 -7.12 16.33
N LEU A 70 -2.61 -7.96 15.50
CA LEU A 70 -3.09 -9.31 15.18
C LEU A 70 -3.16 -10.22 16.41
N THR A 71 -2.15 -10.16 17.27
CA THR A 71 -2.15 -10.94 18.53
C THR A 71 -3.29 -10.49 19.43
N LYS A 72 -3.50 -9.19 19.59
CA LYS A 72 -4.58 -8.63 20.40
C LYS A 72 -5.96 -9.01 19.86
N LEU A 73 -6.16 -8.96 18.55
CA LEU A 73 -7.43 -9.34 17.91
C LEU A 73 -7.73 -10.83 18.12
N ARG A 74 -6.74 -11.70 17.89
CA ARG A 74 -6.85 -13.14 18.15
C ARG A 74 -7.21 -13.42 19.60
N ASP A 75 -6.48 -12.83 20.55
CA ASP A 75 -6.71 -13.06 21.98
C ASP A 75 -8.11 -12.60 22.41
N LYS A 76 -8.63 -11.52 21.80
CA LYS A 76 -10.01 -11.04 22.04
C LYS A 76 -11.06 -11.96 21.44
N ALA A 77 -10.84 -12.50 20.24
CA ALA A 77 -11.70 -13.51 19.65
C ALA A 77 -11.73 -14.80 20.48
N SER A 78 -10.59 -15.25 21.01
CA SER A 78 -10.54 -16.39 21.93
C SER A 78 -11.31 -16.13 23.22
N GLN A 79 -11.16 -14.94 23.82
CA GLN A 79 -11.92 -14.53 25.01
C GLN A 79 -13.44 -14.48 24.75
N LEU A 80 -13.86 -14.09 23.54
CA LEU A 80 -15.27 -14.10 23.15
C LEU A 80 -15.80 -15.54 23.11
N ILE A 81 -15.10 -16.46 22.44
CA ILE A 81 -15.48 -17.87 22.39
C ILE A 81 -15.57 -18.48 23.79
N GLU A 82 -14.59 -18.21 24.66
CA GLU A 82 -14.62 -18.68 26.05
C GLU A 82 -15.84 -18.14 26.81
N ALA A 83 -16.15 -16.85 26.67
CA ALA A 83 -17.31 -16.24 27.30
C ALA A 83 -18.62 -16.86 26.80
N MET A 84 -18.73 -17.13 25.50
CA MET A 84 -19.91 -17.74 24.88
C MET A 84 -20.09 -19.20 25.32
N ASN A 85 -19.00 -19.98 25.39
CA ASN A 85 -19.02 -21.36 25.88
C ASN A 85 -19.35 -21.45 27.38
N ALA A 86 -19.11 -20.38 28.15
CA ALA A 86 -19.45 -20.30 29.56
C ALA A 86 -20.91 -19.88 29.83
N LEU A 87 -21.67 -19.48 28.79
CA LEU A 87 -23.08 -19.13 28.95
C LEU A 87 -23.91 -20.36 29.32
N ALA A 88 -24.80 -20.19 30.29
CA ALA A 88 -25.78 -21.21 30.61
C ALA A 88 -26.82 -21.34 29.47
N PRO A 89 -27.35 -22.54 29.19
CA PRO A 89 -28.24 -22.77 28.04
C PRO A 89 -29.50 -21.89 28.01
N ASP A 90 -30.02 -21.51 29.18
CA ASP A 90 -31.14 -20.60 29.34
C ASP A 90 -30.78 -19.14 28.99
N VAL A 91 -29.59 -18.70 29.37
CA VAL A 91 -29.06 -17.38 29.00
C VAL A 91 -28.80 -17.30 27.49
N THR A 92 -28.21 -18.34 26.90
CA THR A 92 -27.99 -18.42 25.44
C THR A 92 -29.31 -18.31 24.68
N ARG A 93 -30.33 -19.08 25.09
CA ARG A 93 -31.65 -19.03 24.46
C ARG A 93 -32.30 -17.65 24.58
N ALA A 94 -32.20 -17.01 25.74
CA ALA A 94 -32.73 -15.66 25.92
C ALA A 94 -31.99 -14.64 25.04
N LEU A 95 -30.68 -14.80 24.87
CA LEU A 95 -29.86 -13.95 24.01
C LEU A 95 -30.24 -14.12 22.54
N ASP A 96 -30.33 -15.34 22.03
CA ASP A 96 -30.74 -15.63 20.65
C ASP A 96 -32.13 -15.08 20.33
N THR A 97 -33.06 -15.19 21.29
CA THR A 97 -34.42 -14.64 21.14
C THR A 97 -34.40 -13.12 21.01
N ASN A 98 -33.62 -12.43 21.85
CA ASN A 98 -33.52 -10.98 21.81
C ASN A 98 -32.74 -10.49 20.58
N LEU A 99 -31.67 -11.18 20.19
CA LEU A 99 -30.90 -10.84 19.00
C LEU A 99 -31.76 -10.97 17.74
N SER A 100 -32.52 -12.06 17.63
CA SER A 100 -33.48 -12.24 16.52
C SER A 100 -34.50 -11.11 16.43
N ALA A 101 -34.97 -10.59 17.57
CA ALA A 101 -35.90 -9.47 17.61
C ALA A 101 -35.24 -8.12 17.23
N VAL A 102 -33.94 -7.96 17.49
CA VAL A 102 -33.19 -6.74 17.13
C VAL A 102 -32.82 -6.73 15.65
N THR A 103 -32.51 -7.88 15.07
CA THR A 103 -32.09 -8.00 13.67
C THR A 103 -33.25 -8.28 12.71
N GLU A 104 -34.47 -8.46 13.22
CA GLU A 104 -35.66 -8.78 12.43
C GLU A 104 -35.87 -7.81 11.28
N GLU A 105 -35.84 -6.50 11.54
CA GLU A 105 -36.09 -5.47 10.51
C GLU A 105 -35.03 -5.50 9.40
N THR A 106 -33.76 -5.68 9.74
CA THR A 106 -32.65 -5.82 8.78
C THR A 106 -32.64 -7.16 8.05
N ARG A 107 -33.14 -8.25 8.66
CA ARG A 107 -33.19 -9.59 8.06
C ARG A 107 -34.12 -9.61 6.85
N TRP A 108 -35.22 -8.86 6.93
CA TRP A 108 -36.22 -8.78 5.87
C TRP A 108 -35.99 -7.61 4.92
N ASP A 109 -35.02 -6.73 5.22
CA ASP A 109 -34.74 -5.57 4.38
C ASP A 109 -34.22 -6.02 3.01
N GLY A 110 -34.89 -5.57 1.94
CA GLY A 110 -34.61 -5.97 0.56
C GLY A 110 -35.20 -7.32 0.11
N TRP A 111 -35.73 -8.16 1.02
CA TRP A 111 -36.38 -9.41 0.64
C TRP A 111 -37.88 -9.20 0.38
N SER A 112 -38.42 -9.81 -0.68
CA SER A 112 -39.85 -9.75 -1.01
C SER A 112 -40.41 -11.12 -1.37
N PHE A 113 -41.71 -11.30 -1.16
CA PHE A 113 -42.45 -12.51 -1.54
C PHE A 113 -42.40 -12.82 -3.05
N ASP A 114 -42.11 -11.81 -3.86
CA ASP A 114 -41.97 -11.93 -5.32
C ASP A 114 -40.51 -12.13 -5.76
N SER A 115 -39.55 -12.19 -4.82
CA SER A 115 -38.15 -12.43 -5.15
C SER A 115 -37.86 -13.91 -5.38
N ASP A 116 -37.02 -14.22 -6.36
CA ASP A 116 -36.46 -15.56 -6.58
C ASP A 116 -35.40 -15.94 -5.52
N GLU A 117 -35.10 -15.03 -4.57
CA GLU A 117 -34.13 -15.25 -3.51
C GLU A 117 -34.72 -16.11 -2.38
N PRO A 118 -33.96 -17.06 -1.83
CA PRO A 118 -34.42 -17.92 -0.75
C PRO A 118 -34.84 -17.09 0.48
N VAL A 119 -35.86 -17.57 1.20
CA VAL A 119 -36.34 -16.96 2.45
C VAL A 119 -35.14 -16.78 3.39
N PRO A 120 -34.93 -15.58 3.96
CA PRO A 120 -33.89 -15.35 4.95
C PRO A 120 -34.02 -16.35 6.10
N GLY A 121 -32.94 -17.07 6.39
CA GLY A 121 -32.91 -18.06 7.47
C GLY A 121 -33.00 -17.42 8.85
N ASP A 122 -33.27 -18.25 9.86
CA ASP A 122 -33.08 -17.82 11.25
C ASP A 122 -31.61 -17.57 11.52
N GLU A 123 -31.25 -16.32 11.82
CA GLU A 123 -29.89 -15.97 12.27
C GLU A 123 -29.60 -16.70 13.57
N GLN A 124 -28.63 -17.61 13.53
CA GLN A 124 -28.09 -18.21 14.75
C GLN A 124 -27.03 -17.26 15.32
N SER A 125 -27.45 -16.05 15.71
CA SER A 125 -26.55 -14.94 16.02
C SER A 125 -25.39 -15.29 16.97
N VAL A 126 -25.64 -16.13 17.98
CA VAL A 126 -24.59 -16.61 18.89
C VAL A 126 -23.68 -17.64 18.21
N ALA A 127 -24.23 -18.65 17.52
CA ALA A 127 -23.40 -19.64 16.82
C ALA A 127 -22.59 -19.01 15.67
N ASP A 128 -23.19 -18.08 14.94
CA ASP A 128 -22.58 -17.32 13.85
C ASP A 128 -21.44 -16.43 14.36
N ALA A 129 -21.65 -15.76 15.50
CA ALA A 129 -20.59 -14.97 16.14
C ALA A 129 -19.43 -15.85 16.64
N GLN A 130 -19.72 -17.05 17.14
CA GLN A 130 -18.70 -18.02 17.54
C GLN A 130 -17.89 -18.51 16.32
N HIS A 131 -18.57 -18.87 15.22
CA HIS A 131 -17.91 -19.27 13.97
C HIS A 131 -17.09 -18.12 13.37
N ALA A 132 -17.60 -16.89 13.39
CA ALA A 132 -16.87 -15.72 12.94
C ALA A 132 -15.61 -15.48 13.77
N ALA A 133 -15.68 -15.65 15.10
CA ALA A 133 -14.53 -15.56 15.99
C ALA A 133 -13.48 -16.64 15.69
N GLU A 134 -13.90 -17.87 15.40
CA GLU A 134 -12.99 -18.97 14.98
C GLU A 134 -12.26 -18.63 13.67
N ASN A 135 -12.98 -18.10 12.68
CA ASN A 135 -12.40 -17.66 11.41
C ASN A 135 -11.38 -16.52 11.61
N ILE A 136 -11.70 -15.56 12.48
CA ILE A 136 -10.79 -14.46 12.84
C ILE A 136 -9.51 -15.01 13.50
N ILE A 137 -9.64 -15.97 14.41
CA ILE A 137 -8.48 -16.62 15.05
C ILE A 137 -7.61 -17.29 14.00
N ALA A 138 -8.21 -18.08 13.10
CA ALA A 138 -7.49 -18.79 12.05
C ALA A 138 -6.74 -17.81 11.12
N ALA A 139 -7.42 -16.76 10.65
CA ALA A 139 -6.82 -15.74 9.79
C ALA A 139 -5.68 -14.98 10.50
N CYS A 140 -5.88 -14.59 11.76
CA CYS A 140 -4.82 -13.95 12.56
C CYS A 140 -3.62 -14.88 12.74
N GLN A 141 -3.86 -16.17 12.96
CA GLN A 141 -2.80 -17.16 13.17
C GLN A 141 -2.00 -17.39 11.89
N MET A 142 -2.66 -17.53 10.73
CA MET A 142 -1.98 -17.65 9.44
C MET A 142 -1.04 -16.47 9.16
N GLU A 143 -1.49 -15.25 9.43
CA GLU A 143 -0.67 -14.04 9.29
C GLU A 143 0.51 -13.99 10.29
N LEU A 144 0.30 -14.44 11.54
CA LEU A 144 1.35 -14.53 12.54
C LEU A 144 2.40 -15.61 12.21
N ASP A 145 1.97 -16.70 11.60
CA ASP A 145 2.84 -17.79 11.14
C ASP A 145 3.69 -17.31 9.96
N LEU A 146 3.10 -16.59 8.99
CA LEU A 146 3.84 -15.91 7.91
C LEU A 146 4.91 -14.95 8.46
N PHE A 147 4.65 -14.22 9.54
CA PHE A 147 5.67 -13.38 10.17
C PHE A 147 6.84 -14.16 10.77
N THR A 148 6.58 -15.40 11.19
CA THR A 148 7.55 -16.32 11.78
C THR A 148 8.36 -17.03 10.71
N GLU A 149 7.73 -17.42 9.60
CA GLU A 149 8.39 -18.00 8.43
C GLU A 149 9.31 -16.99 7.73
N THR A 150 8.88 -15.73 7.61
CA THR A 150 9.68 -14.62 7.05
C THR A 150 10.72 -14.07 8.04
N LYS A 151 10.97 -14.74 9.17
CA LYS A 151 11.91 -14.29 10.20
C LYS A 151 13.35 -14.60 9.77
N GLY A 152 13.96 -13.66 9.06
CA GLY A 152 15.35 -13.76 8.61
C GLY A 152 15.54 -13.42 7.13
N GLU A 153 14.45 -13.32 6.38
CA GLU A 153 14.49 -12.71 5.05
C GLU A 153 15.00 -11.27 5.19
N LYS A 154 15.93 -10.89 4.29
CA LYS A 154 16.46 -9.54 4.24
C LYS A 154 15.28 -8.57 4.27
N LYS A 155 15.31 -7.62 5.21
CA LYS A 155 14.29 -6.59 5.31
C LYS A 155 14.02 -6.04 3.91
N GLY A 156 12.81 -6.29 3.40
CA GLY A 156 12.27 -5.49 2.32
C GLY A 156 12.39 -4.01 2.69
N SER A 157 12.56 -3.17 1.69
CA SER A 157 12.72 -1.74 1.86
C SER A 157 11.67 -1.14 2.79
N ALA A 158 12.09 -0.20 3.65
CA ALA A 158 11.17 0.52 4.52
C ALA A 158 10.15 1.40 3.77
N ASN A 159 10.35 1.61 2.46
CA ASN A 159 9.40 2.32 1.61
C ASN A 159 9.47 1.71 0.18
N PRO A 160 8.82 0.57 -0.08
CA PRO A 160 8.89 -0.12 -1.37
C PRO A 160 8.38 0.75 -2.53
N ALA A 161 7.40 1.62 -2.30
CA ALA A 161 6.92 2.57 -3.31
C ALA A 161 8.04 3.48 -3.83
N LEU A 162 8.87 4.03 -2.94
CA LEU A 162 10.03 4.84 -3.34
C LEU A 162 11.08 3.99 -4.08
N ASP A 163 11.29 2.73 -3.72
CA ASP A 163 12.26 1.89 -4.44
C ASP A 163 11.80 1.55 -5.86
N GLN A 164 10.50 1.30 -6.02
CA GLN A 164 9.89 1.12 -7.33
C GLN A 164 10.04 2.39 -8.18
N LEU A 165 9.73 3.55 -7.60
CA LEU A 165 9.93 4.84 -8.27
C LEU A 165 11.38 5.03 -8.71
N LEU A 166 12.35 4.75 -7.85
CA LEU A 166 13.78 4.87 -8.21
C LEU A 166 14.18 3.92 -9.35
N SER A 167 13.61 2.72 -9.38
CA SER A 167 13.85 1.74 -10.45
C SER A 167 13.21 2.19 -11.78
N ASP A 168 12.03 2.77 -11.72
CA ASP A 168 11.31 3.28 -12.88
C ASP A 168 11.96 4.55 -13.45
N LEU A 169 12.42 5.45 -12.59
CA LEU A 169 13.19 6.63 -13.00
C LEU A 169 14.52 6.23 -13.62
N ALA A 170 15.17 5.18 -13.12
CA ALA A 170 16.41 4.68 -13.72
C ALA A 170 16.18 4.14 -15.13
N ALA A 171 15.09 3.41 -15.35
CA ALA A 171 14.69 2.97 -16.69
C ALA A 171 14.45 4.18 -17.61
N LEU A 172 13.65 5.16 -17.16
CA LEU A 172 13.40 6.38 -17.92
C LEU A 172 14.70 7.13 -18.25
N PHE A 173 15.60 7.27 -17.28
CA PHE A 173 16.89 7.93 -17.49
C PHE A 173 17.77 7.21 -18.51
N GLU A 174 17.84 5.88 -18.42
CA GLU A 174 18.62 5.04 -19.33
C GLU A 174 18.06 5.11 -20.75
N ASP A 175 16.74 5.06 -20.91
CA ASP A 175 16.05 5.18 -22.19
C ASP A 175 16.24 6.57 -22.83
N GLU A 176 16.32 7.62 -22.02
CA GLU A 176 16.41 9.02 -22.49
C GLU A 176 17.84 9.49 -22.77
N THR A 177 18.86 8.79 -22.26
CA THR A 177 20.26 9.29 -22.29
C THR A 177 21.30 8.27 -22.75
N ASP A 178 20.90 7.01 -22.97
CA ASP A 178 21.80 5.87 -23.25
C ASP A 178 22.89 5.66 -22.18
N ARG A 179 22.72 6.22 -20.97
CA ARG A 179 23.68 6.12 -19.86
C ARG A 179 23.10 5.31 -18.72
N PHE A 180 23.90 4.40 -18.18
CA PHE A 180 23.53 3.63 -16.99
C PHE A 180 23.25 4.55 -15.79
N ALA A 181 22.05 4.50 -15.24
CA ALA A 181 21.61 5.34 -14.13
C ALA A 181 22.49 5.13 -12.88
N HIS A 182 22.93 3.89 -12.65
CA HIS A 182 23.85 3.55 -11.55
C HIS A 182 25.18 4.32 -11.64
N SER A 183 25.69 4.60 -12.86
CA SER A 183 26.92 5.38 -13.05
C SER A 183 26.71 6.89 -12.84
N GLN A 184 25.47 7.35 -12.88
CA GLN A 184 25.06 8.75 -12.80
C GLN A 184 24.52 9.14 -11.41
N CYS A 185 24.83 8.33 -10.40
CA CYS A 185 24.69 8.64 -8.98
C CYS A 185 25.94 8.14 -8.25
N TYR A 186 26.83 9.04 -7.84
CA TYR A 186 28.08 8.69 -7.16
C TYR A 186 28.33 9.61 -5.97
N ARG A 187 29.11 9.11 -5.02
CA ARG A 187 29.49 9.88 -3.84
C ARG A 187 30.50 10.96 -4.24
N ASP A 188 30.26 12.17 -3.77
CA ASP A 188 31.13 13.32 -4.01
C ASP A 188 31.25 14.13 -2.71
N ASP A 189 32.41 14.02 -2.05
CA ASP A 189 32.66 14.68 -0.77
C ASP A 189 32.82 16.21 -0.92
N LEU A 190 32.90 16.74 -2.15
CA LEU A 190 32.93 18.18 -2.44
C LEU A 190 31.54 18.78 -2.65
N CYS A 191 30.52 17.93 -2.87
CA CYS A 191 29.14 18.36 -3.02
C CYS A 191 28.45 18.49 -1.64
N ALA A 192 27.66 19.54 -1.43
CA ALA A 192 26.92 19.75 -0.18
C ALA A 192 25.95 18.60 0.16
N ASP A 193 25.42 17.94 -0.87
CA ASP A 193 24.50 16.81 -0.75
C ASP A 193 25.22 15.47 -0.51
N GLY A 194 26.56 15.42 -0.63
CA GLY A 194 27.40 14.23 -0.51
C GLY A 194 27.30 13.25 -1.71
N TYR A 195 26.42 13.53 -2.66
CA TYR A 195 26.20 12.77 -3.89
C TYR A 195 26.08 13.70 -5.09
N ASN A 196 26.43 13.18 -6.27
CA ASN A 196 26.44 13.91 -7.52
C ASN A 196 26.09 12.99 -8.71
N GLY A 197 25.92 13.57 -9.90
CA GLY A 197 25.56 12.90 -11.14
C GLY A 197 24.14 13.24 -11.63
N ALA A 198 23.92 13.09 -12.94
CA ALA A 198 22.68 13.53 -13.59
C ALA A 198 21.44 12.79 -13.08
N PHE A 199 21.56 11.49 -12.81
CA PHE A 199 20.46 10.68 -12.28
C PHE A 199 20.12 11.08 -10.83
N PHE A 200 21.14 11.34 -10.00
CA PHE A 200 20.93 11.86 -8.65
C PHE A 200 20.24 13.21 -8.67
N ALA A 201 20.71 14.14 -9.52
CA ALA A 201 20.14 15.48 -9.66
C ALA A 201 18.68 15.44 -10.12
N MET A 202 18.38 14.66 -11.17
CA MET A 202 17.01 14.44 -11.66
C MET A 202 16.10 13.88 -10.57
N THR A 203 16.54 12.82 -9.90
CA THR A 203 15.75 12.15 -8.86
C THR A 203 15.46 13.09 -7.70
N LYS A 204 16.49 13.80 -7.22
CA LYS A 204 16.36 14.76 -6.13
C LYS A 204 15.41 15.89 -6.52
N GLN A 205 15.58 16.46 -7.70
CA GLN A 205 14.73 17.55 -8.18
C GLN A 205 13.27 17.14 -8.35
N LEU A 206 13.02 15.94 -8.89
CA LEU A 206 11.67 15.40 -9.01
C LEU A 206 11.04 15.23 -7.63
N LEU A 207 11.75 14.60 -6.69
CA LEU A 207 11.22 14.37 -5.34
C LEU A 207 11.03 15.68 -4.58
N ASP A 208 11.90 16.67 -4.72
CA ASP A 208 11.74 17.98 -4.09
C ASP A 208 10.53 18.74 -4.64
N GLY A 209 10.24 18.61 -5.94
CA GLY A 209 9.11 19.26 -6.60
C GLY A 209 7.77 18.54 -6.41
N TYR A 210 7.78 17.21 -6.40
CA TYR A 210 6.56 16.39 -6.42
C TYR A 210 6.24 15.74 -5.07
N ALA A 211 7.25 15.29 -4.31
CA ALA A 211 7.06 14.57 -3.05
C ALA A 211 8.15 14.91 -2.01
N PRO A 212 8.23 16.16 -1.51
CA PRO A 212 9.38 16.68 -0.75
C PRO A 212 9.62 16.00 0.59
N ARG A 213 8.66 15.21 1.08
CA ARG A 213 8.75 14.43 2.34
C ARG A 213 9.06 12.95 2.11
N SER A 214 9.31 12.53 0.88
CA SER A 214 9.54 11.13 0.51
C SER A 214 10.89 10.58 0.99
N TYR A 215 11.86 11.46 1.25
CA TYR A 215 13.19 11.10 1.74
C TYR A 215 13.66 12.07 2.85
N GLY A 216 14.59 11.62 3.70
CA GLY A 216 15.01 12.38 4.89
C GLY A 216 16.14 13.38 4.62
N THR A 217 17.21 12.95 3.95
CA THR A 217 18.36 13.80 3.58
C THR A 217 18.87 13.44 2.17
N PRO A 218 19.50 14.37 1.44
CA PRO A 218 20.08 14.08 0.13
C PRO A 218 21.08 12.90 0.16
N ALA A 219 21.89 12.82 1.21
CA ALA A 219 22.78 11.68 1.43
C ALA A 219 22.03 10.35 1.60
N ALA A 220 20.92 10.34 2.34
CA ALA A 220 20.10 9.14 2.49
C ALA A 220 19.45 8.71 1.16
N LEU A 221 19.06 9.68 0.31
CA LEU A 221 18.56 9.42 -1.04
C LEU A 221 19.65 8.79 -1.93
N GLY A 222 20.87 9.34 -1.93
CA GLY A 222 21.99 8.79 -2.71
C GLY A 222 22.36 7.36 -2.31
N ILE A 223 22.41 7.07 -1.00
CA ILE A 223 22.61 5.70 -0.48
C ILE A 223 21.50 4.76 -0.98
N ARG A 224 20.25 5.24 -0.96
CA ARG A 224 19.09 4.46 -1.36
C ARG A 224 19.10 4.15 -2.85
N ILE A 225 19.40 5.13 -3.70
CA ILE A 225 19.58 4.96 -5.14
C ILE A 225 20.61 3.85 -5.41
N LEU A 226 21.81 3.97 -4.83
CA LEU A 226 22.85 2.98 -5.02
C LEU A 226 22.44 1.58 -4.56
N ARG A 227 21.67 1.46 -3.47
CA ARG A 227 21.13 0.17 -3.03
C ARG A 227 20.15 -0.41 -4.05
N VAL A 228 19.16 0.36 -4.47
CA VAL A 228 18.10 -0.10 -5.38
C VAL A 228 18.69 -0.49 -6.74
N LEU A 229 19.60 0.32 -7.28
CA LEU A 229 20.19 0.06 -8.59
C LEU A 229 21.26 -1.03 -8.59
N LYS A 230 21.77 -1.45 -7.43
CA LYS A 230 22.70 -2.58 -7.33
C LYS A 230 21.99 -3.94 -7.46
N GLU A 231 20.68 -3.98 -7.25
CA GLU A 231 19.86 -5.19 -7.36
C GLU A 231 19.28 -5.38 -8.77
N ARG A 232 19.54 -4.43 -9.68
CA ARG A 232 19.21 -4.45 -11.11
C ARG A 232 20.36 -5.03 -11.93
#